data_AF-K3W4C4-F1
#
_entry.id   AF-K3W4C4-F1
#
_cell.length_a   1.000
_cell.length_b   1.000
_cell.length_c   1.000
_cell.angle_alpha   90.00
_cell.angle_beta   90.00
_cell.angle_gamma   90.00
#
_symmetry.space_group_name_H-M   'P 1'
#
loop_
_entity.id
_entity.type
_entity.pdbx_description
1 polymer ?
#
loop_
_entity_poly.entity_id
_entity_poly.type
_entity_poly.pdbx_seq_one_letter_code
_entity_poly.pdbx_strand_id
1 'polypeptide(L)'
;MSEAKTHVKRKQKKNRRQGNNSNSYSHPSRHKPPAIVTSDFQSVFHKQCMAARYKVYAPMSIAAKASDLRRRYEASVQNRPKSPPIAPDSKEATADVMGELDRLTLNSRTHEIDDSTDGRLFDNLIVIPDVKSPRAVYVCTGTNLHAFVRGPDSIRCEKKLAREIFGHQRESQDRVVQPFDGTIPFKVSCAQCLLTSNYPNGFVAVLGDTAEELQPTIARARIAADAKRKKSQFHSDHADFVCAICLSTLQLLNRAGNTRSASSQLHVDLMSQLSNCGVQLSETRGDDVHNLQVKLGHHLTSILRMIGKDHDDKYVMILGYQKYPMKLELDIPGGKRHLGETTLDGAVRETEEECSLRIDTEWLASRMPARFGGKHVNPSGEDTEVSVLEPTSRSDMGNVFLVIEKPKLVDE
;
A
#
# COMPACT_ATOMS: atom_id res chain seq x y z
N MET A 1 -30.24 36.66 -37.30
CA MET A 1 -28.96 37.31 -37.63
C MET A 1 -28.11 37.32 -36.37
N SER A 2 -27.24 36.32 -36.19
CA SER A 2 -26.17 36.36 -35.19
C SER A 2 -24.93 35.69 -35.78
N GLU A 3 -23.85 36.44 -35.82
CA GLU A 3 -22.60 36.06 -36.48
C GLU A 3 -21.80 35.09 -35.62
N ALA A 4 -21.38 33.99 -36.23
CA ALA A 4 -20.41 33.05 -35.68
C ALA A 4 -18.98 33.60 -35.88
N LYS A 5 -18.23 33.79 -34.79
CA LYS A 5 -16.81 34.14 -34.84
C LYS A 5 -15.95 32.89 -34.70
N THR A 6 -15.35 32.47 -35.81
CA THR A 6 -14.38 31.38 -35.91
C THR A 6 -12.98 31.90 -35.59
N HIS A 7 -12.36 31.43 -34.50
CA HIS A 7 -10.98 31.77 -34.15
C HIS A 7 -10.00 30.70 -34.65
N VAL A 8 -9.23 31.04 -35.69
CA VAL A 8 -8.13 30.25 -36.25
C VAL A 8 -6.84 30.56 -35.50
N LYS A 9 -6.30 29.61 -34.74
CA LYS A 9 -4.97 29.71 -34.11
C LYS A 9 -3.88 29.28 -35.10
N ARG A 10 -3.13 30.25 -35.65
CA ARG A 10 -1.89 30.03 -36.42
C ARG A 10 -0.76 29.57 -35.49
N LYS A 11 -0.18 28.39 -35.76
CA LYS A 11 1.07 27.91 -35.14
C LYS A 11 2.28 28.59 -35.81
N GLN A 12 3.01 29.42 -35.08
CA GLN A 12 4.33 29.91 -35.50
C GLN A 12 5.39 28.84 -35.27
N LYS A 13 6.07 28.43 -36.35
CA LYS A 13 7.19 27.49 -36.36
C LYS A 13 8.48 28.27 -36.10
N LYS A 14 9.04 28.14 -34.89
CA LYS A 14 10.32 28.77 -34.50
C LYS A 14 11.49 27.96 -35.06
N ASN A 15 12.20 28.53 -36.04
CA ASN A 15 13.47 28.02 -36.55
C ASN A 15 14.54 28.14 -35.47
N ARG A 16 15.11 27.00 -35.06
CA ARG A 16 16.16 26.88 -34.05
C ARG A 16 17.52 26.82 -34.76
N ARG A 17 18.30 27.90 -34.64
CA ARG A 17 19.70 27.95 -35.07
C ARG A 17 20.54 26.98 -34.23
N GLN A 18 21.28 26.10 -34.88
CA GLN A 18 22.33 25.29 -34.29
C GLN A 18 23.54 26.20 -34.01
N GLY A 19 23.76 26.52 -32.73
CA GLY A 19 25.01 27.09 -32.24
C GLY A 19 25.82 25.97 -31.59
N ASN A 20 26.95 25.63 -32.20
CA ASN A 20 27.98 24.80 -31.59
C ASN A 20 28.63 25.58 -30.45
N ASN A 21 28.13 25.38 -29.23
CA ASN A 21 28.79 25.82 -28.01
C ASN A 21 29.36 24.58 -27.32
N SER A 22 30.65 24.36 -27.50
CA SER A 22 31.48 23.45 -26.71
C SER A 22 31.62 24.00 -25.30
N ASN A 23 30.53 23.95 -24.53
CA ASN A 23 30.58 24.12 -23.09
C ASN A 23 31.21 22.87 -22.49
N SER A 24 32.37 23.04 -21.88
CA SER A 24 32.94 22.09 -20.94
C SER A 24 31.88 21.80 -19.88
N TYR A 25 31.23 20.65 -20.00
CA TYR A 25 30.38 20.11 -18.94
C TYR A 25 31.28 19.87 -17.74
N SER A 26 31.29 20.83 -16.81
CA SER A 26 31.77 20.60 -15.47
C SER A 26 31.02 19.38 -14.95
N HIS A 27 31.73 18.26 -14.81
CA HIS A 27 31.13 17.05 -14.29
C HIS A 27 30.43 17.40 -12.98
N PRO A 28 29.12 17.09 -12.84
CA PRO A 28 28.38 17.41 -11.64
C PRO A 28 29.17 16.89 -10.45
N SER A 29 29.43 17.80 -9.50
CA SER A 29 30.33 17.57 -8.38
C SER A 29 30.04 16.21 -7.74
N ARG A 30 31.11 15.47 -7.44
CA ARG A 30 31.06 14.18 -6.73
C ARG A 30 30.07 14.30 -5.59
N HIS A 31 28.88 13.71 -5.75
CA HIS A 31 27.84 13.79 -4.73
C HIS A 31 28.38 13.11 -3.48
N LYS A 32 28.68 13.91 -2.45
CA LYS A 32 29.05 13.41 -1.13
C LYS A 32 28.01 12.36 -0.72
N PRO A 33 28.44 11.19 -0.19
CA PRO A 33 27.48 10.18 0.28
C PRO A 33 26.55 10.80 1.33
N PRO A 34 25.28 10.35 1.39
CA PRO A 34 24.38 10.79 2.45
C PRO A 34 24.95 10.39 3.81
N ALA A 35 24.73 11.23 4.83
CA ALA A 35 25.02 10.86 6.20
C ALA A 35 24.15 9.66 6.61
N ILE A 36 24.74 8.66 7.28
CA ILE A 36 23.96 7.58 7.87
C ILE A 36 23.63 7.97 9.31
N VAL A 37 22.34 7.93 9.65
CA VAL A 37 21.85 8.20 11.00
C VAL A 37 21.22 6.93 11.54
N THR A 38 21.73 6.45 12.67
CA THR A 38 21.25 5.25 13.38
C THR A 38 20.61 5.57 14.72
N SER A 39 20.63 6.84 15.13
CA SER A 39 20.08 7.36 16.39
C SER A 39 18.83 8.21 16.14
N ASP A 40 17.99 8.36 17.19
CA ASP A 40 16.75 9.14 17.27
C ASP A 40 16.22 9.77 15.95
N PHE A 41 15.13 9.20 15.43
CA PHE A 41 14.57 9.61 14.14
C PHE A 41 14.15 11.08 14.13
N GLN A 42 13.53 11.60 15.19
CA GLN A 42 12.90 12.91 15.16
C GLN A 42 13.92 14.04 15.41
N SER A 43 14.65 13.96 16.51
CA SER A 43 15.56 15.01 16.99
C SER A 43 16.85 15.11 16.16
N VAL A 44 17.30 14.01 15.55
CA VAL A 44 18.52 13.97 14.75
C VAL A 44 18.18 13.90 13.26
N PHE A 45 17.57 12.80 12.81
CA PHE A 45 17.41 12.54 11.37
C PHE A 45 16.40 13.50 10.70
N HIS A 46 15.18 13.62 11.25
CA HIS A 46 14.15 14.50 10.71
C HIS A 46 14.60 15.97 10.78
N LYS A 47 15.19 16.42 11.90
CA LYS A 47 15.74 17.78 12.02
C LYS A 47 16.81 18.09 10.97
N GLN A 48 17.63 17.13 10.58
CA GLN A 48 18.63 17.29 9.52
C GLN A 48 18.02 17.35 8.11
N CYS A 49 16.95 16.60 7.87
CA CYS A 49 16.35 16.47 6.55
C CYS A 49 15.23 17.47 6.26
N MET A 50 14.41 17.79 7.28
CA MET A 50 13.21 18.63 7.23
C MET A 50 12.27 18.26 6.06
N ALA A 51 12.24 16.99 5.67
CA ALA A 51 11.37 16.55 4.58
C ALA A 51 9.94 16.35 5.07
N ALA A 52 8.97 16.76 4.25
CA ALA A 52 7.55 16.54 4.53
C ALA A 52 7.14 15.06 4.37
N ARG A 53 7.93 14.28 3.63
CA ARG A 53 7.61 12.88 3.29
C ARG A 53 8.84 11.99 3.38
N TYR A 54 8.64 10.80 3.91
CA TYR A 54 9.64 9.76 4.05
C TYR A 54 9.12 8.43 3.50
N LYS A 55 10.04 7.60 3.02
CA LYS A 55 9.74 6.28 2.48
C LYS A 55 10.60 5.20 3.12
N VAL A 56 9.95 4.15 3.62
CA VAL A 56 10.58 3.00 4.29
C VAL A 56 10.87 1.92 3.28
N TYR A 57 12.07 1.35 3.30
CA TYR A 57 12.48 0.26 2.42
C TYR A 57 12.91 -0.96 3.24
N ALA A 58 12.59 -2.14 2.71
CA ALA A 58 13.03 -3.41 3.25
C ALA A 58 14.57 -3.54 3.20
N PRO A 59 15.17 -4.36 4.09
CA PRO A 59 16.55 -4.82 3.97
C PRO A 59 16.96 -5.15 2.53
N MET A 60 18.13 -4.65 2.14
CA MET A 60 18.74 -4.94 0.84
C MET A 60 17.87 -4.62 -0.39
N SER A 61 16.86 -3.75 -0.24
CA SER A 61 15.90 -3.41 -1.29
C SER A 61 16.55 -3.11 -2.65
N ILE A 62 16.05 -3.77 -3.68
CA ILE A 62 16.44 -3.55 -5.09
C ILE A 62 15.75 -2.34 -5.72
N ALA A 63 14.89 -1.63 -4.98
CA ALA A 63 14.23 -0.44 -5.48
C ALA A 63 15.28 0.59 -5.91
N ALA A 64 15.13 1.17 -7.11
CA ALA A 64 16.15 2.00 -7.74
C ALA A 64 16.74 3.08 -6.81
N LYS A 65 15.89 3.75 -6.01
CA LYS A 65 16.32 4.77 -5.04
C LYS A 65 17.21 4.19 -3.93
N ALA A 66 16.82 3.06 -3.33
CA ALA A 66 17.59 2.41 -2.28
C ALA A 66 18.88 1.81 -2.82
N SER A 67 18.81 1.12 -3.97
CA SER A 67 19.99 0.52 -4.62
C SER A 67 21.00 1.57 -5.09
N ASP A 68 20.55 2.72 -5.61
CA ASP A 68 21.44 3.83 -5.99
C ASP A 68 22.14 4.44 -4.77
N LEU A 69 21.41 4.63 -3.67
CA LEU A 69 22.00 5.13 -2.42
C LEU A 69 23.03 4.17 -1.85
N ARG A 70 22.73 2.87 -1.83
CA ARG A 70 23.68 1.82 -1.43
C ARG A 70 24.95 1.87 -2.29
N ARG A 71 24.81 1.88 -3.61
CA ARG A 71 25.96 1.96 -4.53
C ARG A 71 26.80 3.23 -4.31
N ARG A 72 26.17 4.38 -4.11
CA ARG A 72 26.88 5.64 -3.82
C ARG A 72 27.64 5.59 -2.50
N TYR A 73 27.03 4.98 -1.48
CA TYR A 73 27.66 4.78 -0.19
C TYR A 73 28.87 3.84 -0.30
N GLU A 74 28.70 2.66 -0.91
CA GLU A 74 29.77 1.68 -1.15
C GLU A 74 30.95 2.28 -1.93
N ALA A 75 30.68 3.00 -3.02
CA ALA A 75 31.72 3.70 -3.79
C ALA A 75 32.45 4.75 -2.95
N SER A 76 31.78 5.42 -2.01
CA SER A 76 32.41 6.39 -1.14
C SER A 76 33.32 5.75 -0.08
N VAL A 77 32.96 4.56 0.41
CA VAL A 77 33.76 3.79 1.37
C VAL A 77 35.01 3.24 0.69
N GLN A 78 34.86 2.68 -0.52
CA GLN A 78 35.99 2.16 -1.31
C GLN A 78 37.02 3.25 -1.69
N ASN A 79 36.56 4.49 -1.88
CA ASN A 79 37.42 5.62 -2.22
C ASN A 79 38.01 6.34 -1.00
N ARG A 80 37.75 5.89 0.24
CA ARG A 80 38.46 6.46 1.40
C ARG A 80 39.94 6.12 1.29
N PRO A 81 40.85 7.09 1.48
CA PRO A 81 42.28 6.80 1.57
C PRO A 81 42.44 5.72 2.64
N LYS A 82 42.96 4.55 2.26
CA LYS A 82 43.33 3.53 3.24
C LYS A 82 44.26 4.22 4.22
N SER A 83 43.91 4.20 5.51
CA SER A 83 44.81 4.64 6.57
C SER A 83 46.18 4.04 6.30
N PRO A 84 47.28 4.79 6.46
CA PRO A 84 48.61 4.23 6.27
C PRO A 84 48.71 2.93 7.09
N PRO A 85 49.28 1.85 6.50
CA PRO A 85 49.34 0.57 7.17
C PRO A 85 50.00 0.76 8.53
N ILE A 86 49.27 0.44 9.60
CA ILE A 86 49.86 0.30 10.93
C ILE A 86 50.89 -0.83 10.77
N ALA A 87 52.14 -0.52 11.12
CA ALA A 87 53.26 -1.43 10.92
C ALA A 87 52.92 -2.82 11.53
N PRO A 88 53.11 -3.91 10.78
CA PRO A 88 52.78 -5.24 11.26
C PRO A 88 53.78 -5.66 12.35
N ASP A 89 53.30 -5.89 13.57
CA ASP A 89 53.99 -6.79 14.49
C ASP A 89 53.82 -8.22 13.96
N SER A 90 54.95 -8.81 13.61
CA SER A 90 55.10 -10.10 12.94
C SER A 90 54.61 -11.28 13.78
N LYS A 91 53.84 -12.20 13.17
CA LYS A 91 54.28 -13.59 12.82
C LYS A 91 53.11 -14.44 12.28
N GLU A 92 53.34 -15.00 11.08
CA GLU A 92 52.97 -16.34 10.57
C GLU A 92 51.49 -16.80 10.57
N ALA A 93 50.92 -17.51 9.59
CA ALA A 93 51.43 -18.30 8.47
C ALA A 93 50.39 -18.41 7.34
N THR A 94 50.87 -18.83 6.17
CA THR A 94 50.25 -18.96 4.84
C THR A 94 49.56 -20.32 4.58
N ALA A 95 48.47 -20.31 3.77
CA ALA A 95 48.07 -21.29 2.72
C ALA A 95 46.61 -21.00 2.30
N ASP A 96 46.02 -21.35 1.15
CA ASP A 96 46.41 -21.59 -0.25
C ASP A 96 45.06 -21.78 -1.03
N VAL A 97 45.08 -21.56 -2.35
CA VAL A 97 44.15 -22.00 -3.43
C VAL A 97 42.70 -21.47 -3.56
N MET A 98 42.55 -20.68 -4.64
CA MET A 98 41.52 -20.66 -5.70
C MET A 98 40.17 -21.39 -5.52
N GLY A 99 39.09 -20.64 -5.81
CA GLY A 99 37.90 -21.15 -6.48
C GLY A 99 36.58 -20.61 -5.93
N GLU A 100 36.07 -19.47 -6.43
CA GLU A 100 34.70 -19.06 -6.10
C GLU A 100 34.12 -18.07 -7.10
N LEU A 101 33.46 -18.61 -8.14
CA LEU A 101 32.56 -17.86 -9.01
C LEU A 101 31.30 -18.70 -9.28
N ASP A 102 30.56 -19.11 -8.22
CA ASP A 102 29.22 -19.72 -8.38
C ASP A 102 28.35 -19.81 -7.09
N ARG A 103 28.50 -18.90 -6.12
CA ARG A 103 27.86 -19.02 -4.78
C ARG A 103 26.93 -17.88 -4.35
N LEU A 104 26.08 -17.39 -5.25
CA LEU A 104 25.04 -16.40 -4.88
C LEU A 104 23.71 -17.00 -4.40
N THR A 105 23.70 -18.21 -3.82
CA THR A 105 22.48 -18.73 -3.19
C THR A 105 22.79 -19.64 -1.99
N LEU A 106 22.36 -19.21 -0.80
CA LEU A 106 21.98 -20.05 0.34
C LEU A 106 23.02 -20.74 1.24
N ASN A 107 24.28 -20.31 1.33
CA ASN A 107 25.19 -20.79 2.38
C ASN A 107 25.76 -19.66 3.25
N SER A 108 24.95 -19.15 4.19
CA SER A 108 25.46 -18.32 5.29
C SER A 108 25.92 -19.25 6.42
N ARG A 109 27.16 -19.76 6.29
CA ARG A 109 27.89 -20.37 7.40
C ARG A 109 28.26 -19.26 8.39
N THR A 110 28.10 -19.58 9.67
CA THR A 110 28.50 -18.82 10.85
C THR A 110 29.96 -18.38 10.76
N HIS A 111 30.20 -17.23 10.13
CA HIS A 111 31.44 -16.48 10.29
C HIS A 111 31.27 -15.55 11.48
N GLU A 112 32.16 -15.71 12.46
CA GLU A 112 32.33 -14.79 13.57
C GLU A 112 32.43 -13.36 13.02
N ILE A 113 31.61 -12.50 13.62
CA ILE A 113 31.32 -11.15 13.15
C ILE A 113 32.54 -10.29 13.46
N ASP A 114 33.42 -10.15 12.48
CA ASP A 114 34.37 -9.05 12.46
C ASP A 114 33.56 -7.75 12.26
N ASP A 115 33.63 -6.87 13.26
CA ASP A 115 32.74 -5.73 13.51
C ASP A 115 33.03 -4.53 12.57
N SER A 116 33.54 -4.81 11.36
CA SER A 116 33.67 -3.81 10.30
C SER A 116 32.27 -3.50 9.73
N THR A 117 31.54 -2.71 10.51
CA THR A 117 30.12 -2.40 10.51
C THR A 117 29.61 -1.66 9.25
N ASP A 118 30.50 -1.16 8.39
CA ASP A 118 30.12 -0.22 7.33
C ASP A 118 29.35 -0.86 6.16
N GLY A 119 29.62 -2.12 5.80
CA GLY A 119 28.95 -2.79 4.66
C GLY A 119 27.53 -3.29 4.96
N ARG A 120 27.18 -3.44 6.24
CA ARG A 120 25.92 -4.10 6.68
C ARG A 120 24.81 -3.11 7.03
N LEU A 121 25.00 -1.81 6.80
CA LEU A 121 23.99 -0.80 7.19
C LEU A 121 22.70 -0.94 6.36
N PHE A 122 22.83 -1.13 5.05
CA PHE A 122 21.70 -1.36 4.14
C PHE A 122 21.08 -2.77 4.27
N ASP A 123 21.63 -3.59 5.15
CA ASP A 123 21.02 -4.85 5.56
C ASP A 123 19.81 -4.61 6.47
N ASN A 124 19.61 -3.41 7.02
CA ASN A 124 18.49 -3.10 7.90
C ASN A 124 17.31 -2.43 7.16
N LEU A 125 16.18 -2.25 7.85
CA LEU A 125 15.14 -1.31 7.41
C LEU A 125 15.73 0.10 7.34
N ILE A 126 15.50 0.78 6.20
CA ILE A 126 15.98 2.14 6.00
C ILE A 126 14.84 3.09 5.71
N VAL A 127 14.98 4.34 6.16
CA VAL A 127 14.05 5.42 5.85
C VAL A 127 14.78 6.48 5.04
N ILE A 128 14.25 6.75 3.86
CA ILE A 128 14.83 7.70 2.91
C ILE A 128 13.85 8.88 2.75
N PRO A 129 14.31 10.13 2.88
CA PRO A 129 13.48 11.29 2.61
C PRO A 129 13.02 11.29 1.15
N ASP A 130 11.76 11.66 0.88
CA ASP A 130 11.22 11.66 -0.47
C ASP A 130 11.59 12.93 -1.26
N VAL A 131 12.90 13.15 -1.37
CA VAL A 131 13.51 14.25 -2.12
C VAL A 131 14.44 13.70 -3.19
N LYS A 132 14.82 14.54 -4.16
CA LYS A 132 15.69 14.18 -5.29
C LYS A 132 17.08 13.74 -4.84
N SER A 133 17.65 14.44 -3.86
CA SER A 133 19.01 14.21 -3.35
C SER A 133 19.00 14.18 -1.82
N PRO A 134 18.77 13.02 -1.20
CA PRO A 134 18.70 12.94 0.26
C PRO A 134 20.09 13.20 0.87
N ARG A 135 20.13 14.06 1.89
CA ARG A 135 21.36 14.41 2.61
C ARG A 135 21.72 13.41 3.69
N ALA A 136 20.72 12.68 4.19
CA ALA A 136 20.89 11.62 5.16
C ALA A 136 19.96 10.44 4.83
N VAL A 137 20.29 9.27 5.38
CA VAL A 137 19.45 8.07 5.41
C VAL A 137 19.38 7.59 6.84
N TYR A 138 18.18 7.26 7.30
CA TYR A 138 17.99 6.63 8.61
C TYR A 138 18.08 5.12 8.47
N VAL A 139 18.78 4.48 9.39
CA VAL A 139 18.96 3.03 9.44
C VAL A 139 18.48 2.53 10.80
N CYS A 140 17.40 1.74 10.81
CA CYS A 140 16.86 1.15 12.03
C CYS A 140 17.70 -0.08 12.40
N THR A 141 18.64 0.08 13.31
CA THR A 141 19.57 -1.00 13.69
C THR A 141 18.84 -2.25 14.20
N GLY A 142 19.44 -3.44 14.09
CA GLY A 142 18.81 -4.68 14.58
C GLY A 142 17.54 -5.10 13.81
N THR A 143 17.30 -4.54 12.62
CA THR A 143 16.24 -4.97 11.69
C THR A 143 16.85 -5.54 10.41
N ASN A 144 17.99 -6.22 10.56
CA ASN A 144 18.76 -6.75 9.45
C ASN A 144 17.98 -7.79 8.63
N LEU A 145 18.41 -8.13 7.41
CA LEU A 145 17.70 -9.05 6.51
C LEU A 145 17.41 -10.38 7.20
N HIS A 146 18.37 -10.89 7.97
CA HIS A 146 18.21 -12.13 8.70
C HIS A 146 17.08 -12.06 9.74
N ALA A 147 16.98 -10.97 10.51
CA ALA A 147 15.86 -10.73 11.41
C ALA A 147 14.54 -10.50 10.65
N PHE A 148 14.59 -9.82 9.50
CA PHE A 148 13.39 -9.44 8.75
C PHE A 148 12.77 -10.58 7.94
N VAL A 149 13.55 -11.55 7.44
CA VAL A 149 13.06 -12.65 6.60
C VAL A 149 12.40 -13.76 7.42
N ARG A 150 12.63 -13.81 8.73
CA ARG A 150 12.01 -14.79 9.64
C ARG A 150 10.55 -14.42 9.94
N GLY A 151 9.68 -14.41 8.91
CA GLY A 151 8.22 -14.23 8.97
C GLY A 151 7.67 -13.39 10.14
N PRO A 152 7.31 -14.00 11.29
CA PRO A 152 6.82 -13.28 12.47
C PRO A 152 7.71 -12.12 12.95
N ASP A 153 9.03 -12.25 12.78
CA ASP A 153 10.02 -11.24 13.18
C ASP A 153 10.01 -10.01 12.25
N SER A 154 9.43 -10.10 11.05
CA SER A 154 9.35 -8.95 10.15
C SER A 154 8.45 -7.85 10.70
N ILE A 155 7.30 -8.22 11.26
CA ILE A 155 6.39 -7.27 11.93
C ILE A 155 7.05 -6.69 13.16
N ARG A 156 7.82 -7.50 13.91
CA ARG A 156 8.60 -7.00 15.04
C ARG A 156 9.62 -5.94 14.60
N CYS A 157 10.30 -6.16 13.47
CA CYS A 157 11.22 -5.18 12.88
C CYS A 157 10.50 -3.89 12.48
N GLU A 158 9.35 -4.00 11.83
CA GLU A 158 8.56 -2.83 11.44
C GLU A 158 7.98 -2.08 12.64
N LYS A 159 7.44 -2.79 13.65
CA LYS A 159 6.98 -2.21 14.92
C LYS A 159 8.12 -1.52 15.68
N LYS A 160 9.33 -2.08 15.62
CA LYS A 160 10.53 -1.41 16.15
C LYS A 160 10.75 -0.07 15.45
N LEU A 161 10.81 -0.06 14.12
CA LEU A 161 10.98 1.17 13.35
C LEU A 161 9.83 2.17 13.60
N ALA A 162 8.58 1.70 13.68
CA ALA A 162 7.44 2.54 14.00
C ALA A 162 7.61 3.24 15.36
N ARG A 163 8.06 2.52 16.39
CA ARG A 163 8.38 3.12 17.71
C ARG A 163 9.53 4.12 17.65
N GLU A 164 10.53 3.88 16.81
CA GLU A 164 11.64 4.84 16.64
C GLU A 164 11.21 6.12 15.89
N ILE A 165 10.30 6.01 14.93
CA ILE A 165 9.77 7.15 14.15
C ILE A 165 8.75 7.95 14.97
N PHE A 166 7.79 7.26 15.59
CA PHE A 166 6.61 7.86 16.20
C PHE A 166 6.68 7.91 17.73
N GLY A 167 7.70 7.32 18.36
CA GLY A 167 7.81 7.22 19.82
C GLY A 167 7.01 6.06 20.41
N HIS A 168 7.01 5.95 21.74
CA HIS A 168 6.17 4.98 22.45
C HIS A 168 4.72 5.45 22.40
N GLN A 169 3.97 5.00 21.41
CA GLN A 169 2.52 4.95 21.56
C GLN A 169 2.26 4.01 22.74
N ARG A 170 1.63 4.50 23.81
CA ARG A 170 1.12 3.60 24.85
C ARG A 170 0.22 2.61 24.13
N GLU A 171 0.57 1.33 24.18
CA GLU A 171 -0.26 0.22 23.70
C GLU A 171 -1.52 0.17 24.59
N SER A 172 -2.44 1.11 24.41
CA SER A 172 -3.77 0.99 24.97
C SER A 172 -4.43 -0.17 24.24
N GLN A 173 -4.59 -1.29 24.97
CA GLN A 173 -5.11 -2.56 24.45
C GLN A 173 -6.50 -2.45 23.80
N ASP A 174 -7.22 -1.36 24.03
CA ASP A 174 -8.54 -1.11 23.46
C ASP A 174 -8.53 0.10 22.51
N ARG A 175 -8.15 -0.15 21.26
CA ARG A 175 -8.69 0.42 20.00
C ARG A 175 -7.61 0.67 18.96
N VAL A 176 -8.03 0.46 17.71
CA VAL A 176 -7.54 1.07 16.46
C VAL A 176 -6.58 2.20 16.75
N VAL A 177 -5.31 2.00 16.42
CA VAL A 177 -4.22 2.98 16.54
C VAL A 177 -4.79 4.35 16.21
N GLN A 178 -5.08 5.17 17.24
CA GLN A 178 -5.56 6.50 16.96
C GLN A 178 -4.46 7.18 16.15
N PRO A 179 -4.80 7.84 15.04
CA PRO A 179 -3.84 8.65 14.32
C PRO A 179 -3.17 9.55 15.36
N PHE A 180 -1.85 9.61 15.30
CA PHE A 180 -1.06 10.59 16.05
C PHE A 180 -1.81 11.93 15.99
N ASP A 181 -1.88 12.64 17.12
CA ASP A 181 -2.68 13.85 17.42
C ASP A 181 -2.48 15.08 16.49
N GLY A 182 -2.01 14.88 15.26
CA GLY A 182 -1.85 15.90 14.24
C GLY A 182 -0.58 16.72 14.36
N THR A 183 0.31 16.39 15.30
CA THR A 183 1.50 17.21 15.59
C THR A 183 2.76 16.82 14.81
N ILE A 184 2.77 15.68 14.10
CA ILE A 184 3.94 15.27 13.31
C ILE A 184 3.92 15.97 11.94
N PRO A 185 4.91 16.82 11.61
CA PRO A 185 4.91 17.64 10.40
C PRO A 185 5.30 16.84 9.13
N PHE A 186 5.23 15.51 9.17
CA PHE A 186 5.67 14.65 8.08
C PHE A 186 4.86 13.37 7.95
N LYS A 187 4.84 12.84 6.71
CA LYS A 187 4.21 11.56 6.37
C LYS A 187 5.26 10.49 6.12
N VAL A 188 5.06 9.30 6.69
CA VAL A 188 5.86 8.11 6.38
C VAL A 188 5.04 7.16 5.53
N SER A 189 5.66 6.54 4.53
CA SER A 189 5.00 5.56 3.67
C SER A 189 5.90 4.36 3.40
N CYS A 190 5.33 3.17 3.31
CA CYS A 190 6.07 1.96 2.98
C CYS A 190 6.36 1.90 1.46
N ALA A 191 7.57 1.51 1.08
CA ALA A 191 7.89 1.17 -0.30
C ALA A 191 7.31 -0.19 -0.68
N GLN A 192 7.15 -0.42 -1.98
CA GLN A 192 6.58 -1.67 -2.50
C GLN A 192 7.33 -2.90 -1.99
N CYS A 193 8.66 -2.86 -1.89
CA CYS A 193 9.46 -3.97 -1.35
C CYS A 193 9.09 -4.38 0.07
N LEU A 194 8.51 -3.48 0.87
CA LEU A 194 8.02 -3.77 2.22
C LEU A 194 6.58 -4.29 2.20
N LEU A 195 5.76 -3.76 1.29
CA LEU A 195 4.37 -4.16 1.10
C LEU A 195 4.23 -5.53 0.42
N THR A 196 5.23 -6.00 -0.33
CA THR A 196 5.15 -7.28 -1.06
C THR A 196 5.97 -8.40 -0.44
N SER A 197 6.75 -8.15 0.61
CA SER A 197 7.70 -9.14 1.15
C SER A 197 7.04 -10.10 2.14
N ASN A 198 6.44 -9.57 3.20
CA ASN A 198 5.92 -10.39 4.31
C ASN A 198 4.43 -10.23 4.54
N TYR A 199 3.93 -8.97 4.53
CA TYR A 199 2.53 -8.67 4.75
C TYR A 199 2.00 -7.78 3.62
N PRO A 200 1.15 -8.32 2.73
CA PRO A 200 0.45 -7.54 1.71
C PRO A 200 -0.55 -6.54 2.31
N ASN A 201 -1.01 -5.60 1.49
CA ASN A 201 -2.16 -4.75 1.84
C ASN A 201 -3.41 -5.62 1.97
N GLY A 202 -4.29 -5.31 2.93
CA GLY A 202 -5.53 -6.05 3.17
C GLY A 202 -6.75 -5.29 2.66
N PHE A 203 -7.61 -5.99 1.92
CA PHE A 203 -8.90 -5.49 1.41
C PHE A 203 -10.00 -6.46 1.81
N VAL A 204 -11.21 -5.95 2.01
CA VAL A 204 -12.36 -6.78 2.39
C VAL A 204 -13.44 -6.67 1.32
N ALA A 205 -13.94 -7.80 0.85
CA ALA A 205 -15.17 -7.88 0.08
C ALA A 205 -16.16 -8.78 0.83
N VAL A 206 -17.37 -8.27 1.04
CA VAL A 206 -18.45 -9.04 1.65
C VAL A 206 -19.41 -9.44 0.54
N LEU A 207 -19.54 -10.75 0.32
CA LEU A 207 -20.38 -11.33 -0.73
C LEU A 207 -21.63 -11.98 -0.13
N GLY A 208 -22.72 -11.94 -0.91
CA GLY A 208 -23.95 -12.68 -0.65
C GLY A 208 -24.53 -13.18 -1.97
N ASP A 209 -25.38 -14.19 -1.91
CA ASP A 209 -26.06 -14.73 -3.10
C ASP A 209 -27.18 -13.77 -3.56
N THR A 210 -27.71 -12.96 -2.64
CA THR A 210 -28.74 -11.94 -2.91
C THR A 210 -28.37 -10.58 -2.30
N ALA A 211 -29.00 -9.51 -2.80
CA ALA A 211 -28.83 -8.18 -2.21
C ALA A 211 -29.40 -8.12 -0.78
N GLU A 212 -30.47 -8.88 -0.53
CA GLU A 212 -31.20 -9.00 0.74
C GLU A 212 -30.31 -9.58 1.85
N GLU A 213 -29.52 -10.60 1.54
CA GLU A 213 -28.56 -11.20 2.49
C GLU A 213 -27.52 -10.22 3.03
N LEU A 214 -27.14 -9.24 2.21
CA LEU A 214 -26.18 -8.18 2.57
C LEU A 214 -26.83 -7.04 3.37
N GLN A 215 -28.16 -6.87 3.33
CA GLN A 215 -28.84 -5.75 3.97
C GLN A 215 -28.57 -5.63 5.48
N PRO A 216 -28.55 -6.72 6.28
CA PRO A 216 -28.23 -6.59 7.71
C PRO A 216 -26.83 -6.00 7.96
N THR A 217 -25.84 -6.34 7.14
CA THR A 217 -24.47 -5.82 7.24
C THR A 217 -24.44 -4.34 6.82
N ILE A 218 -25.08 -4.01 5.69
CA ILE A 218 -25.17 -2.64 5.17
C ILE A 218 -25.91 -1.73 6.17
N ALA A 219 -27.01 -2.20 6.75
CA ALA A 219 -27.78 -1.45 7.74
C ALA A 219 -26.95 -1.15 9.00
N ARG A 220 -26.18 -2.12 9.49
CA ARG A 220 -25.26 -1.90 10.62
C ARG A 220 -24.18 -0.87 10.29
N ALA A 221 -23.59 -0.94 9.09
CA ALA A 221 -22.61 0.04 8.63
C ALA A 221 -23.20 1.46 8.57
N ARG A 222 -24.41 1.61 8.01
CA ARG A 222 -25.13 2.90 7.94
C ARG A 222 -25.46 3.48 9.31
N ILE A 223 -26.00 2.66 10.22
CA ILE A 223 -26.29 3.09 11.61
C ILE A 223 -25.01 3.56 12.31
N ALA A 224 -23.91 2.83 12.15
CA ALA A 224 -22.62 3.21 12.72
C ALA A 224 -22.07 4.51 12.11
N ALA A 225 -22.20 4.67 10.78
CA ALA A 225 -21.80 5.88 10.08
C ALA A 225 -22.60 7.11 10.56
N ASP A 226 -23.92 6.99 10.72
CA ASP A 226 -24.76 8.08 11.24
C ASP A 226 -24.38 8.47 12.67
N ALA A 227 -24.03 7.48 13.51
CA ALA A 227 -23.55 7.73 14.86
C ALA A 227 -22.19 8.47 14.87
N LYS A 228 -21.27 8.14 13.96
CA LYS A 228 -19.99 8.86 13.79
C LYS A 228 -20.19 10.26 13.20
N ARG A 229 -21.12 10.43 12.25
CA ARG A 229 -21.48 11.72 11.63
C ARG A 229 -21.92 12.74 12.67
N LYS A 230 -22.81 12.32 13.60
CA LYS A 230 -23.29 13.17 14.71
C LYS A 230 -22.18 13.64 15.65
N LYS A 231 -21.05 12.94 15.68
CA LYS A 231 -19.88 13.26 16.51
C LYS A 231 -18.76 13.94 15.73
N SER A 232 -18.92 14.18 14.44
CA SER A 232 -17.86 14.66 13.54
C SER A 232 -16.60 13.78 13.57
N GLN A 233 -16.79 12.46 13.67
CA GLN A 233 -15.71 11.46 13.82
C GLN A 233 -15.42 10.69 12.53
N PHE A 234 -15.69 11.28 11.36
CA PHE A 234 -15.38 10.62 10.10
C PHE A 234 -13.90 10.75 9.73
N HIS A 235 -13.37 9.65 9.21
CA HIS A 235 -12.14 9.68 8.44
C HIS A 235 -12.37 10.49 7.16
N SER A 236 -11.32 11.13 6.62
CA SER A 236 -11.44 11.94 5.39
C SER A 236 -11.88 11.14 4.17
N ASP A 237 -11.60 9.84 4.19
CA ASP A 237 -11.88 8.90 3.12
C ASP A 237 -13.13 8.02 3.39
N HIS A 238 -13.98 8.43 4.34
CA HIS A 238 -15.24 7.72 4.61
C HIS A 238 -16.18 7.80 3.40
N ALA A 239 -16.81 6.68 3.06
CA ALA A 239 -17.76 6.58 1.95
C ALA A 239 -19.03 7.41 2.21
N ASP A 240 -19.62 7.95 1.14
CA ASP A 240 -20.89 8.68 1.21
C ASP A 240 -22.06 7.74 1.47
N PHE A 241 -21.98 6.53 0.91
CA PHE A 241 -22.94 5.46 1.13
C PHE A 241 -22.31 4.08 0.97
N VAL A 242 -23.02 3.07 1.49
CA VAL A 242 -22.71 1.64 1.31
C VAL A 242 -23.95 0.96 0.73
N CYS A 243 -23.79 0.07 -0.25
CA CYS A 243 -24.90 -0.63 -0.92
C CYS A 243 -24.48 -2.02 -1.41
N ALA A 244 -25.45 -2.83 -1.86
CA ALA A 244 -25.19 -4.11 -2.52
C ALA A 244 -25.32 -3.93 -4.03
N ILE A 245 -24.35 -4.41 -4.81
CA ILE A 245 -24.41 -4.40 -6.28
C ILE A 245 -24.03 -5.78 -6.81
N CYS A 246 -24.75 -6.24 -7.83
CA CYS A 246 -24.48 -7.51 -8.50
C CYS A 246 -23.13 -7.48 -9.22
N LEU A 247 -22.33 -8.53 -9.05
CA LEU A 247 -20.99 -8.63 -9.63
C LEU A 247 -21.00 -8.60 -11.16
N SER A 248 -21.99 -9.22 -11.82
CA SER A 248 -22.13 -9.14 -13.28
C SER A 248 -22.24 -7.70 -13.79
N THR A 249 -22.98 -6.84 -13.09
CA THR A 249 -23.10 -5.40 -13.43
C THR A 249 -21.75 -4.71 -13.31
N LEU A 250 -21.01 -4.97 -12.22
CA LEU A 250 -19.68 -4.39 -11.98
C LEU A 250 -18.65 -4.91 -12.99
N GLN A 251 -18.71 -6.18 -13.39
CA GLN A 251 -17.84 -6.73 -14.42
C GLN A 251 -18.12 -6.11 -15.79
N LEU A 252 -19.40 -5.91 -16.15
CA LEU A 252 -19.77 -5.23 -17.39
C LEU A 252 -19.25 -3.79 -17.39
N LEU A 253 -19.37 -3.07 -16.27
CA LEU A 253 -18.78 -1.73 -16.10
C LEU A 253 -17.25 -1.76 -16.26
N ASN A 254 -16.58 -2.72 -15.62
CA ASN A 254 -15.13 -2.88 -15.70
C ASN A 254 -14.65 -3.14 -17.13
N ARG A 255 -15.36 -4.01 -17.88
CA ARG A 255 -15.05 -4.33 -19.28
C ARG A 255 -15.33 -3.18 -20.23
N ALA A 256 -16.40 -2.42 -20.00
CA ALA A 256 -16.69 -1.21 -20.78
C ALA A 256 -15.62 -0.11 -20.56
N GLY A 257 -14.97 -0.11 -19.39
CA GLY A 257 -13.94 0.86 -19.03
C GLY A 257 -14.47 2.29 -19.06
N ASN A 258 -13.59 3.26 -19.37
CA ASN A 258 -13.98 4.67 -19.51
C ASN A 258 -14.59 5.00 -20.89
N THR A 259 -14.96 4.00 -21.69
CA THR A 259 -15.52 4.26 -23.01
C THR A 259 -16.94 4.78 -22.84
N ARG A 260 -17.29 5.87 -23.55
CA ARG A 260 -18.64 6.45 -23.56
C ARG A 260 -19.73 5.48 -24.10
N SER A 261 -19.34 4.28 -24.50
CA SER A 261 -20.19 3.24 -25.09
C SER A 261 -20.67 2.19 -24.09
N ALA A 262 -20.42 2.35 -22.78
CA ALA A 262 -21.17 1.58 -21.80
C ALA A 262 -22.68 1.77 -22.08
N SER A 263 -23.39 0.66 -22.30
CA SER A 263 -24.80 0.68 -22.72
C SER A 263 -25.61 1.57 -21.76
N SER A 264 -26.50 2.42 -22.29
CA SER A 264 -27.46 3.16 -21.47
C SER A 264 -28.20 2.24 -20.51
N GLN A 265 -28.46 0.99 -20.93
CA GLN A 265 -29.09 -0.03 -20.09
C GLN A 265 -28.26 -0.36 -18.83
N LEU A 266 -26.93 -0.45 -18.96
CA LEU A 266 -26.05 -0.77 -17.83
C LEU A 266 -26.12 0.30 -16.73
N HIS A 267 -26.23 1.57 -17.12
CA HIS A 267 -26.41 2.67 -16.17
C HIS A 267 -27.79 2.63 -15.52
N VAL A 268 -28.85 2.30 -16.29
CA VAL A 268 -30.19 2.11 -15.75
C VAL A 268 -30.22 0.97 -14.73
N ASP A 269 -29.57 -0.16 -15.03
CA ASP A 269 -29.50 -1.33 -14.14
C ASP A 269 -28.73 -1.00 -12.86
N LEU A 270 -27.59 -0.30 -12.97
CA LEU A 270 -26.82 0.16 -11.81
C LEU A 270 -27.66 1.11 -10.94
N MET A 271 -28.32 2.10 -11.56
CA MET A 271 -29.14 3.08 -10.84
C MET A 271 -30.35 2.42 -10.16
N SER A 272 -30.96 1.42 -10.79
CA SER A 272 -32.02 0.63 -10.17
C SER A 272 -31.52 -0.08 -8.93
N GLN A 273 -30.35 -0.74 -8.98
CA GLN A 273 -29.77 -1.41 -7.82
C GLN A 273 -29.40 -0.44 -6.68
N LEU A 274 -28.83 0.72 -7.01
CA LEU A 274 -28.55 1.78 -6.04
C LEU A 274 -29.84 2.26 -5.36
N SER A 275 -30.89 2.52 -6.14
CA SER A 275 -32.19 2.96 -5.65
C SER A 275 -32.87 1.91 -4.77
N ASN A 276 -32.81 0.63 -5.15
CA ASN A 276 -33.32 -0.50 -4.36
C ASN A 276 -32.59 -0.63 -3.01
N CYS A 277 -31.31 -0.25 -2.95
CA CYS A 277 -30.56 -0.14 -1.70
C CYS A 277 -30.87 1.14 -0.90
N GLY A 278 -31.81 1.98 -1.33
CA GLY A 278 -32.13 3.26 -0.68
C GLY A 278 -31.09 4.35 -0.90
N VAL A 279 -30.21 4.21 -1.91
CA VAL A 279 -29.26 5.27 -2.28
C VAL A 279 -29.97 6.25 -3.21
N GLN A 280 -30.11 7.51 -2.77
CA GLN A 280 -30.62 8.59 -3.59
C GLN A 280 -29.45 9.48 -4.02
N LEU A 281 -29.09 9.43 -5.30
CA LEU A 281 -28.10 10.37 -5.84
C LEU A 281 -28.79 11.72 -6.06
N SER A 282 -28.32 12.74 -5.34
CA SER A 282 -28.84 14.10 -5.43
C SER A 282 -28.80 14.58 -6.89
N GLU A 283 -29.95 15.00 -7.42
CA GLU A 283 -30.12 15.77 -8.67
C GLU A 283 -30.19 15.05 -10.02
N THR A 284 -30.24 13.72 -10.12
CA THR A 284 -30.56 13.10 -11.42
C THR A 284 -32.04 13.30 -11.76
N ARG A 285 -32.37 14.34 -12.55
CA ARG A 285 -33.61 14.35 -13.34
C ARG A 285 -33.51 13.19 -14.33
N GLY A 286 -34.64 12.56 -14.69
CA GLY A 286 -34.65 11.29 -15.44
C GLY A 286 -33.76 11.26 -16.70
N ASP A 287 -33.58 12.40 -17.37
CA ASP A 287 -32.75 12.53 -18.58
C ASP A 287 -31.22 12.55 -18.30
N ASP A 288 -30.80 12.83 -17.06
CA ASP A 288 -29.39 13.00 -16.69
C ASP A 288 -28.68 11.68 -16.36
N VAL A 289 -29.41 10.56 -16.24
CA VAL A 289 -28.83 9.23 -15.97
C VAL A 289 -27.80 8.85 -17.04
N HIS A 290 -28.02 9.28 -18.29
CA HIS A 290 -27.09 9.03 -19.40
C HIS A 290 -25.77 9.80 -19.29
N ASN A 291 -25.71 10.82 -18.44
CA ASN A 291 -24.50 11.62 -18.19
C ASN A 291 -23.70 11.14 -16.97
N LEU A 292 -24.19 10.13 -16.25
CA LEU A 292 -23.52 9.60 -15.07
C LEU A 292 -22.17 8.97 -15.45
N GLN A 293 -21.09 9.52 -14.89
CA GLN A 293 -19.76 8.94 -15.01
C GLN A 293 -19.50 8.03 -13.82
N VAL A 294 -19.49 6.72 -14.07
CA VAL A 294 -19.15 5.72 -13.07
C VAL A 294 -17.68 5.35 -13.21
N LYS A 295 -16.93 5.47 -12.13
CA LYS A 295 -15.54 5.03 -12.04
C LYS A 295 -15.44 3.88 -11.05
N LEU A 296 -14.84 2.77 -11.46
CA LEU A 296 -14.48 1.71 -10.52
C LEU A 296 -13.12 2.03 -9.89
N GLY A 297 -13.08 1.94 -8.57
CA GLY A 297 -11.88 2.11 -7.77
C GLY A 297 -10.88 0.97 -8.00
N HIS A 298 -9.66 1.17 -7.49
CA HIS A 298 -8.56 0.26 -7.78
C HIS A 298 -8.74 -1.11 -7.11
N HIS A 299 -9.28 -1.13 -5.89
CA HIS A 299 -9.43 -2.36 -5.12
C HIS A 299 -10.55 -3.22 -5.72
N LEU A 300 -11.69 -2.60 -6.04
CA LEU A 300 -12.79 -3.25 -6.72
C LEU A 300 -12.37 -3.77 -8.11
N THR A 301 -11.66 -2.97 -8.90
CA THR A 301 -11.17 -3.44 -10.22
C THR A 301 -10.26 -4.67 -10.08
N SER A 302 -9.44 -4.71 -9.02
CA SER A 302 -8.53 -5.82 -8.78
C SER A 302 -9.29 -7.08 -8.38
N ILE A 303 -10.27 -6.97 -7.47
CA ILE A 303 -11.04 -8.13 -7.03
C ILE A 303 -11.91 -8.70 -8.17
N LEU A 304 -12.49 -7.84 -9.02
CA LEU A 304 -13.28 -8.27 -10.19
C LEU A 304 -12.46 -9.04 -11.23
N ARG A 305 -11.13 -8.94 -11.22
CA ARG A 305 -10.25 -9.73 -12.10
C ARG A 305 -9.90 -11.10 -11.52
N MET A 306 -10.00 -11.24 -10.19
CA MET A 306 -9.67 -12.47 -9.49
C MET A 306 -10.90 -13.32 -9.23
N ILE A 307 -12.02 -12.68 -8.87
CA ILE A 307 -13.33 -13.30 -8.79
C ILE A 307 -13.72 -13.65 -10.22
N GLY A 308 -13.66 -14.93 -10.54
CA GLY A 308 -13.98 -15.47 -11.86
C GLY A 308 -15.47 -15.31 -12.20
N LYS A 309 -15.86 -15.87 -13.35
CA LYS A 309 -17.26 -15.85 -13.81
C LYS A 309 -18.22 -16.64 -12.92
N ASP A 310 -17.68 -17.52 -12.07
CA ASP A 310 -18.46 -18.40 -11.19
C ASP A 310 -19.19 -17.64 -10.06
N HIS A 311 -18.98 -16.33 -9.96
CA HIS A 311 -19.64 -15.46 -8.99
C HIS A 311 -20.42 -14.32 -9.66
N ASP A 312 -20.70 -14.39 -10.97
CA ASP A 312 -21.38 -13.31 -11.71
C ASP A 312 -22.78 -13.00 -11.15
N ASP A 313 -23.43 -13.99 -10.55
CA ASP A 313 -24.74 -13.90 -9.91
C ASP A 313 -24.71 -13.37 -8.47
N LYS A 314 -23.55 -13.41 -7.81
CA LYS A 314 -23.41 -12.91 -6.43
C LYS A 314 -23.46 -11.37 -6.37
N TYR A 315 -23.80 -10.89 -5.18
CA TYR A 315 -23.78 -9.48 -4.81
C TYR A 315 -22.57 -9.18 -3.93
N VAL A 316 -22.03 -7.97 -4.06
CA VAL A 316 -20.93 -7.46 -3.24
C VAL A 316 -21.34 -6.17 -2.55
N MET A 317 -20.91 -6.01 -1.30
CA MET A 317 -21.01 -4.74 -0.57
C MET A 317 -20.02 -3.71 -1.15
N ILE A 318 -20.54 -2.60 -1.64
CA ILE A 318 -19.80 -1.54 -2.33
C ILE A 318 -19.84 -0.24 -1.54
N LEU A 319 -18.70 0.44 -1.51
CA LEU A 319 -18.52 1.83 -1.07
C LEU A 319 -18.79 2.78 -2.23
N GLY A 320 -19.68 3.75 -2.02
CA GLY A 320 -19.98 4.80 -2.99
C GLY A 320 -19.44 6.15 -2.57
N TYR A 321 -18.75 6.83 -3.50
CA TYR A 321 -18.26 8.19 -3.34
C TYR A 321 -18.85 9.10 -4.42
N GLN A 322 -19.68 10.05 -4.02
CA GLN A 322 -20.28 11.06 -4.89
C GLN A 322 -19.36 12.29 -4.93
N LYS A 323 -18.53 12.40 -5.98
CA LYS A 323 -17.57 13.51 -6.12
C LYS A 323 -18.24 14.79 -6.66
N TYR A 324 -19.18 14.62 -7.59
CA TYR A 324 -19.95 15.68 -8.24
C TYR A 324 -21.34 15.12 -8.62
N PRO A 325 -22.35 15.94 -8.96
CA PRO A 325 -23.71 15.46 -9.25
C PRO A 325 -23.78 14.32 -10.27
N MET A 326 -22.83 14.26 -11.22
CA MET A 326 -22.77 13.24 -12.28
C MET A 326 -21.50 12.39 -12.24
N LYS A 327 -20.82 12.30 -11.09
CA LYS A 327 -19.61 11.49 -10.96
C LYS A 327 -19.65 10.62 -9.71
N LEU A 328 -19.77 9.32 -9.96
CA LEU A 328 -19.82 8.29 -8.96
C LEU A 328 -18.54 7.45 -9.02
N GLU A 329 -17.90 7.25 -7.87
CA GLU A 329 -16.80 6.30 -7.72
C GLU A 329 -17.24 5.15 -6.81
N LEU A 330 -17.04 3.92 -7.26
CA LEU A 330 -17.42 2.69 -6.55
C LEU A 330 -16.17 1.92 -6.19
N ASP A 331 -16.00 1.54 -4.93
CA ASP A 331 -14.88 0.71 -4.48
C ASP A 331 -15.30 -0.29 -3.39
N ILE A 332 -14.35 -1.08 -2.90
CA ILE A 332 -14.48 -1.91 -1.70
C ILE A 332 -13.55 -1.39 -0.60
N PRO A 333 -13.84 -1.66 0.69
CA PRO A 333 -12.98 -1.21 1.77
C PRO A 333 -11.57 -1.79 1.67
N GLY A 334 -10.58 -0.93 1.86
CA GLY A 334 -9.21 -1.34 2.05
C GLY A 334 -8.20 -0.30 1.61
N GLY A 335 -6.96 -0.50 2.02
CA GLY A 335 -5.94 0.51 1.88
C GLY A 335 -4.55 -0.02 2.19
N LYS A 336 -3.61 0.92 2.30
CA LYS A 336 -2.23 0.56 2.59
C LYS A 336 -2.10 0.34 4.08
N ARG A 337 -1.53 -0.80 4.45
CA ARG A 337 -1.23 -1.07 5.85
C ARG A 337 -0.21 -0.06 6.39
N HIS A 338 -0.35 0.29 7.66
CA HIS A 338 0.62 1.05 8.41
C HIS A 338 1.89 0.23 8.67
N LEU A 339 2.96 0.93 9.04
CA LEU A 339 4.22 0.27 9.39
C LEU A 339 4.03 -0.57 10.67
N GLY A 340 4.34 -1.86 10.60
CA GLY A 340 4.16 -2.79 11.72
C GLY A 340 2.73 -3.31 11.88
N GLU A 341 1.84 -2.96 10.98
CA GLU A 341 0.48 -3.49 10.88
C GLU A 341 0.48 -4.77 10.03
N THR A 342 -0.29 -5.78 10.43
CA THR A 342 -0.50 -7.00 9.62
C THR A 342 -1.52 -6.75 8.50
N THR A 343 -1.65 -7.69 7.57
CA THR A 343 -2.67 -7.63 6.51
C THR A 343 -4.08 -7.63 7.11
N LEU A 344 -4.33 -8.49 8.10
CA LEU A 344 -5.60 -8.57 8.83
C LEU A 344 -5.90 -7.26 9.56
N ASP A 345 -4.95 -6.74 10.34
CA ASP A 345 -5.14 -5.50 11.10
C ASP A 345 -5.49 -4.33 10.17
N GLY A 346 -4.77 -4.22 9.05
CA GLY A 346 -5.04 -3.20 8.04
C GLY A 346 -6.42 -3.35 7.41
N ALA A 347 -6.82 -4.56 7.05
CA ALA A 347 -8.14 -4.83 6.48
C ALA A 347 -9.27 -4.44 7.45
N VAL A 348 -9.14 -4.78 8.74
CA VAL A 348 -10.11 -4.43 9.78
C VAL A 348 -10.17 -2.91 9.98
N ARG A 349 -9.01 -2.24 10.10
CA ARG A 349 -8.93 -0.79 10.29
C ARG A 349 -9.57 -0.04 9.12
N GLU A 350 -9.17 -0.33 7.89
CA GLU A 350 -9.67 0.36 6.70
C GLU A 350 -11.18 0.16 6.54
N THR A 351 -11.69 -1.05 6.84
CA THR A 351 -13.15 -1.29 6.84
C THR A 351 -13.88 -0.40 7.85
N GLU A 352 -13.36 -0.26 9.08
CA GLU A 352 -13.97 0.63 10.07
C GLU A 352 -13.82 2.12 9.72
N GLU A 353 -12.69 2.53 9.14
CA GLU A 353 -12.40 3.92 8.76
C GLU A 353 -13.23 4.37 7.55
N GLU A 354 -13.34 3.54 6.52
CA GLU A 354 -13.97 3.90 5.24
C GLU A 354 -15.49 3.67 5.23
N CYS A 355 -16.02 2.74 6.03
CA CYS A 355 -17.47 2.44 5.99
C CYS A 355 -18.12 2.23 7.36
N SER A 356 -17.40 2.47 8.45
CA SER A 356 -17.89 2.32 9.83
C SER A 356 -18.32 0.91 10.24
N LEU A 357 -18.12 -0.09 9.37
CA LEU A 357 -18.37 -1.49 9.70
C LEU A 357 -17.24 -2.03 10.57
N ARG A 358 -17.59 -2.60 11.72
CA ARG A 358 -16.64 -3.29 12.60
C ARG A 358 -16.66 -4.77 12.32
N ILE A 359 -15.49 -5.31 12.01
CA ILE A 359 -15.27 -6.74 11.89
C ILE A 359 -14.75 -7.26 13.24
N ASP A 360 -15.34 -8.35 13.72
CA ASP A 360 -14.80 -9.06 14.87
C ASP A 360 -13.41 -9.61 14.51
N THR A 361 -12.38 -9.03 15.12
CA THR A 361 -10.98 -9.33 14.83
C THR A 361 -10.61 -10.74 15.26
N GLU A 362 -11.18 -11.24 16.37
CA GLU A 362 -10.89 -12.60 16.84
C GLU A 362 -11.50 -13.64 15.92
N TRP A 363 -12.76 -13.41 15.50
CA TRP A 363 -13.46 -14.23 14.52
C TRP A 363 -12.70 -14.25 13.19
N LEU A 364 -12.33 -13.09 12.64
CA LEU A 364 -11.60 -13.04 11.37
C LEU A 364 -10.21 -13.69 11.50
N ALA A 365 -9.50 -13.44 12.60
CA ALA A 365 -8.20 -14.04 12.84
C ALA A 365 -8.28 -15.57 12.90
N SER A 366 -9.33 -16.14 13.51
CA SER A 366 -9.51 -17.59 13.58
C SER A 366 -9.61 -18.27 12.21
N ARG A 367 -10.04 -17.53 11.17
CA ARG A 367 -10.24 -18.01 9.79
C ARG A 367 -9.12 -17.61 8.83
N MET A 368 -8.19 -16.76 9.26
CA MET A 368 -7.11 -16.25 8.42
C MET A 368 -5.77 -16.97 8.65
N PRO A 369 -4.98 -17.24 7.59
CA PRO A 369 -3.63 -17.79 7.73
C PRO A 369 -2.72 -16.91 8.59
N ALA A 370 -1.83 -17.54 9.36
CA ALA A 370 -0.85 -16.84 10.21
C ALA A 370 0.05 -15.86 9.43
N ARG A 371 0.36 -16.16 8.15
CA ARG A 371 1.15 -15.26 7.28
C ARG A 371 0.48 -13.91 6.99
N PHE A 372 -0.81 -13.77 7.27
CA PHE A 372 -1.58 -12.53 7.11
C PHE A 372 -1.99 -11.90 8.44
N GLY A 373 -1.54 -12.45 9.57
CA GLY A 373 -1.89 -11.97 10.91
C GLY A 373 -3.01 -12.76 11.59
N GLY A 374 -3.51 -13.84 10.96
CA GLY A 374 -4.51 -14.70 11.60
C GLY A 374 -3.93 -15.79 12.50
N LYS A 375 -4.79 -16.69 12.95
CA LYS A 375 -4.52 -17.83 13.84
C LYS A 375 -4.77 -19.18 13.15
N HIS A 376 -5.26 -19.19 11.92
CA HIS A 376 -5.62 -20.41 11.21
C HIS A 376 -4.37 -21.16 10.74
N VAL A 377 -4.21 -22.41 11.20
CA VAL A 377 -2.99 -23.21 10.98
C VAL A 377 -3.15 -24.26 9.88
N ASN A 378 -4.36 -24.66 9.46
CA ASN A 378 -4.55 -25.70 8.42
C ASN A 378 -5.86 -25.52 7.62
N PRO A 379 -5.81 -25.39 6.28
CA PRO A 379 -6.99 -25.24 5.40
C PRO A 379 -7.70 -26.56 5.07
N SER A 380 -7.43 -27.66 5.77
CA SER A 380 -8.03 -28.97 5.44
C SER A 380 -9.48 -29.12 5.89
N GLY A 381 -10.08 -28.09 6.49
CA GLY A 381 -11.48 -28.07 6.92
C GLY A 381 -12.29 -27.17 6.01
N GLU A 382 -13.44 -27.66 5.57
CA GLU A 382 -14.43 -27.09 4.64
C GLU A 382 -15.10 -25.78 5.13
N ASP A 383 -14.42 -24.97 5.94
CA ASP A 383 -14.99 -23.73 6.46
C ASP A 383 -14.93 -22.64 5.37
N THR A 384 -16.02 -22.51 4.61
CA THR A 384 -16.12 -21.70 3.38
C THR A 384 -16.38 -20.21 3.62
N GLU A 385 -16.57 -19.76 4.86
CA GLU A 385 -17.03 -18.38 5.16
C GLU A 385 -16.02 -17.29 4.78
N VAL A 386 -14.71 -17.57 4.82
CA VAL A 386 -13.68 -16.60 4.47
C VAL A 386 -12.68 -17.24 3.51
N SER A 387 -12.68 -16.78 2.27
CA SER A 387 -11.65 -17.12 1.28
C SER A 387 -10.64 -15.98 1.15
N VAL A 388 -9.37 -16.36 1.01
CA VAL A 388 -8.26 -15.42 0.83
C VAL A 388 -7.81 -15.50 -0.62
N LEU A 389 -8.05 -14.44 -1.38
CA LEU A 389 -7.63 -14.34 -2.77
C LEU A 389 -6.30 -13.59 -2.89
N GLU A 390 -5.35 -14.23 -3.57
CA GLU A 390 -4.03 -13.70 -3.88
C GLU A 390 -3.85 -13.59 -5.40
N PRO A 391 -3.29 -12.48 -5.92
CA PRO A 391 -2.89 -12.39 -7.31
C PRO A 391 -1.87 -13.48 -7.66
N THR A 392 -2.08 -14.19 -8.77
CA THR A 392 -1.17 -15.24 -9.25
C THR A 392 0.21 -14.70 -9.67
N SER A 393 0.31 -13.41 -9.98
CA SER A 393 1.57 -12.72 -10.30
C SER A 393 1.98 -11.78 -9.17
N ARG A 394 3.22 -11.93 -8.68
CA ARG A 394 3.83 -11.00 -7.69
C ARG A 394 3.98 -9.57 -8.22
N SER A 395 3.83 -9.33 -9.53
CA SER A 395 3.88 -7.99 -10.14
C SER A 395 2.68 -7.12 -9.78
N ASP A 396 1.57 -7.72 -9.37
CA ASP A 396 0.28 -7.05 -9.22
C ASP A 396 0.09 -6.66 -7.76
N MET A 397 0.74 -5.56 -7.38
CA MET A 397 0.55 -4.79 -6.13
C MET A 397 0.69 -5.51 -4.78
N GLY A 398 0.85 -6.83 -4.68
CA GLY A 398 0.93 -7.55 -3.40
C GLY A 398 -0.26 -7.22 -2.52
N ASN A 399 -1.46 -7.29 -3.08
CA ASN A 399 -2.72 -7.05 -2.38
C ASN A 399 -3.34 -8.40 -2.02
N VAL A 400 -3.95 -8.51 -0.84
CA VAL A 400 -4.71 -9.68 -0.40
C VAL A 400 -6.15 -9.28 -0.16
N PHE A 401 -7.05 -10.05 -0.74
CA PHE A 401 -8.48 -9.80 -0.66
C PHE A 401 -9.12 -10.87 0.18
N LEU A 402 -9.76 -10.42 1.26
CA LEU A 402 -10.53 -11.24 2.17
C LEU A 402 -11.97 -11.23 1.66
N VAL A 403 -12.38 -12.34 1.07
CA VAL A 403 -13.72 -12.54 0.58
C VAL A 403 -14.50 -13.23 1.69
N ILE A 404 -15.36 -12.46 2.35
CA ILE A 404 -16.26 -12.95 3.38
C ILE A 404 -17.56 -13.33 2.67
N GLU A 405 -17.79 -14.63 2.53
CA GLU A 405 -19.06 -15.15 2.03
C GLU A 405 -19.98 -15.40 3.23
N LYS A 406 -21.20 -14.88 3.19
CA LYS A 406 -22.18 -15.28 4.19
C LYS A 406 -22.49 -16.78 4.05
N PRO A 407 -22.57 -17.52 5.17
CA PRO A 407 -23.04 -18.90 5.11
C PRO A 407 -24.45 -18.91 4.54
N LYS A 408 -24.71 -19.85 3.62
CA LYS A 408 -26.07 -20.14 3.17
C LYS A 408 -26.88 -20.48 4.40
N LEU A 409 -27.96 -19.73 4.66
CA LEU A 409 -28.95 -20.17 5.62
C LEU A 409 -29.47 -21.50 5.05
N VAL A 410 -29.11 -22.61 5.69
CA VAL A 410 -29.70 -23.90 5.36
C VAL A 410 -31.18 -23.72 5.65
N ASP A 411 -32.03 -23.87 4.63
CA ASP A 411 -33.48 -23.82 4.80
C ASP A 411 -33.86 -24.77 5.94
N GLU A 412 -34.31 -24.22 7.07
CA GLU A 412 -34.84 -24.98 8.21
C GLU A 412 -36.20 -25.62 7.89
#